data_AF-X1BL19-F1
#
_entry.id   AF-X1BL19-F1
#
_cell.length_a   1.000
_cell.length_b   1.000
_cell.length_c   1.000
_cell.angle_alpha   90.00
_cell.angle_beta   90.00
_cell.angle_gamma   90.00
#
_symmetry.space_group_name_H-M   'P 1'
#
loop_
_entity.id
_entity.type
_entity.pdbx_description
1 polymer ?
#
loop_
_entity_poly.entity_id
_entity_poly.type
_entity_poly.pdbx_seq_one_letter_code
_entity_poly.pdbx_strand_id
1 'polypeptide(L)'
;HSLTSMCKANHIRCAIFTSSDLFASIEVDLHSIEDIFERIIWVNLAKNQESLWVSFKNLGGMAGIEKKYELAKSWARTQKRMFDLFGSVFGLLVLSPFLALIAVLIKLDSSGPVFYRQTRVGKNGNNFQMLKYRTMYQDADQELDEYLKDSQELRQEWENYQKLKQDPRITRVGYFLRLYSIDELPQLWNVLKSEMSLVGPRPFVMEI
;
A
#
# COMPACT_ATOMS: atom_id res chain seq x y z
N HIS A 1 18.99 -17.82 -12.69
CA HIS A 1 17.58 -18.09 -13.07
C HIS A 1 16.72 -17.95 -11.83
N SER A 2 15.72 -17.07 -11.82
CA SER A 2 14.94 -16.83 -10.60
C SER A 2 14.14 -18.09 -10.23
N LEU A 3 14.06 -18.38 -8.93
CA LEU A 3 13.32 -19.49 -8.32
C LEU A 3 11.88 -19.55 -8.88
N THR A 4 11.29 -18.37 -9.10
CA THR A 4 9.98 -18.17 -9.74
C THR A 4 9.85 -18.80 -11.12
N SER A 5 10.84 -18.62 -12.00
CA SER A 5 10.80 -19.15 -13.37
C SER A 5 10.89 -20.67 -13.38
N MET A 6 11.71 -21.25 -12.50
CA MET A 6 11.84 -22.70 -12.33
C MET A 6 10.55 -23.32 -11.76
N CYS A 7 9.96 -22.71 -10.73
CA CYS A 7 8.72 -23.19 -10.13
C CYS A 7 7.54 -23.15 -11.11
N LYS A 8 7.42 -22.08 -11.91
CA LYS A 8 6.39 -21.95 -12.95
C LYS A 8 6.56 -22.99 -14.06
N ALA A 9 7.79 -23.20 -14.55
CA ALA A 9 8.06 -24.18 -15.61
C ALA A 9 7.74 -25.62 -15.21
N ASN A 10 7.89 -25.96 -13.93
CA ASN A 10 7.67 -27.31 -13.40
C ASN A 10 6.31 -27.48 -12.72
N HIS A 11 5.39 -26.51 -12.85
CA HIS A 11 4.07 -26.52 -12.20
C HIS A 11 4.13 -26.79 -10.68
N ILE A 12 5.17 -26.32 -10.00
CA ILE A 12 5.35 -26.51 -8.56
C ILE A 12 4.38 -25.57 -7.84
N ARG A 13 3.37 -26.13 -7.17
CA ARG A 13 2.31 -25.35 -6.48
C ARG A 13 2.46 -25.33 -4.96
N CYS A 14 3.33 -26.17 -4.40
CA CYS A 14 3.52 -26.34 -2.97
C CYS A 14 5.00 -26.21 -2.63
N ALA A 15 5.32 -25.37 -1.64
CA ALA A 15 6.62 -25.33 -1.00
C ALA A 15 6.50 -25.86 0.42
N ILE A 16 7.46 -26.69 0.84
CA ILE A 16 7.58 -27.16 2.22
C ILE A 16 8.88 -26.58 2.76
N PHE A 17 8.78 -25.72 3.77
CA PHE A 17 9.92 -25.17 4.48
C PHE A 17 10.12 -25.95 5.77
N THR A 18 11.31 -26.53 5.91
CA THR A 18 11.74 -27.22 7.12
C THR A 18 12.84 -26.38 7.75
N SER A 19 12.64 -25.92 8.99
CA SER A 19 13.76 -25.31 9.71
C SER A 19 14.72 -26.41 10.18
N SER A 20 15.87 -26.54 9.53
CA SER A 20 17.09 -26.76 10.28
C SER A 20 17.58 -25.39 10.76
N ASP A 21 18.33 -25.34 11.86
CA ASP A 21 18.85 -24.09 12.46
C ASP A 21 19.61 -23.18 11.46
N LEU A 22 19.94 -23.66 10.25
CA LEU A 22 20.50 -22.88 9.15
C LEU A 22 19.60 -21.74 8.62
N PHE A 23 18.27 -21.87 8.70
CA PHE A 23 17.35 -20.88 8.10
C PHE A 23 17.08 -19.65 8.97
N ALA A 24 17.55 -19.62 10.23
CA ALA A 24 17.46 -18.42 11.07
C ALA A 24 18.27 -17.23 10.51
N SER A 25 19.20 -17.51 9.58
CA SER A 25 20.09 -16.52 8.96
C SER A 25 19.63 -16.01 7.59
N ILE A 26 18.58 -16.62 7.01
CA ILE A 26 18.03 -16.19 5.73
C ILE A 26 16.72 -15.47 6.05
N GLU A 27 16.74 -14.14 6.08
CA GLU A 27 15.55 -13.32 5.88
C GLU A 27 15.04 -13.60 4.46
N VAL A 28 14.38 -14.75 4.27
CA VAL A 28 13.65 -14.98 3.04
C VAL A 28 12.47 -14.03 3.12
N ASP A 29 12.45 -13.03 2.26
CA ASP A 29 11.33 -12.10 2.12
C ASP A 29 10.05 -12.92 1.89
N LEU A 30 9.25 -13.04 2.95
CA LEU A 30 8.05 -13.87 2.97
C LEU A 30 7.10 -13.44 1.85
N HIS A 31 7.00 -12.13 1.57
CA HIS A 31 6.13 -11.60 0.51
C HIS A 31 6.52 -12.13 -0.87
N SER A 32 7.81 -12.27 -1.16
CA SER A 32 8.29 -12.83 -2.41
C SER A 32 7.92 -14.32 -2.57
N ILE A 33 7.83 -15.08 -1.48
CA ILE A 33 7.45 -16.51 -1.51
C ILE A 33 5.93 -16.67 -1.67
N GLU A 34 5.14 -15.83 -0.99
CA GLU A 34 3.68 -15.83 -1.02
C GLU A 34 3.13 -15.61 -2.44
N ASP A 35 3.84 -14.83 -3.26
CA ASP A 35 3.48 -14.58 -4.67
C ASP A 35 3.82 -15.75 -5.62
N ILE A 36 4.65 -16.69 -5.18
CA ILE A 36 5.15 -17.81 -6.00
C ILE A 36 4.37 -19.10 -5.75
N PHE A 37 4.05 -19.41 -4.50
CA PHE A 37 3.50 -20.71 -4.12
C PHE A 37 2.04 -20.63 -3.63
N GLU A 38 1.17 -21.47 -4.19
CA GLU A 38 -0.24 -21.56 -3.78
C GLU A 38 -0.43 -22.16 -2.39
N ARG A 39 0.55 -22.95 -1.95
CA ARG A 39 0.57 -23.59 -0.65
C ARG A 39 1.97 -23.52 -0.07
N ILE A 40 2.08 -22.99 1.14
CA ILE A 40 3.32 -23.04 1.91
C ILE A 40 3.05 -23.83 3.17
N ILE A 41 3.85 -24.87 3.40
CA ILE A 41 3.81 -25.66 4.63
C ILE A 41 5.10 -25.42 5.39
N TRP A 42 4.97 -24.95 6.63
CA TRP A 42 6.08 -24.80 7.55
C TRP A 42 6.11 -25.98 8.51
N VAL A 43 7.26 -26.64 8.62
CA VAL A 43 7.46 -27.80 9.48
C VAL A 43 8.49 -27.45 10.54
N ASN A 44 8.17 -27.76 11.81
CA ASN A 44 9.03 -27.55 12.98
C ASN A 44 9.22 -26.07 13.42
N LEU A 45 8.14 -25.29 13.53
CA LEU A 45 8.18 -23.91 14.01
C LEU A 45 8.35 -23.84 15.53
N ALA A 46 9.58 -23.70 16.01
CA ALA A 46 9.86 -23.19 17.34
C ALA A 46 9.80 -21.65 17.35
N LYS A 47 8.59 -21.09 17.42
CA LYS A 47 8.19 -19.82 18.07
C LYS A 47 6.99 -19.16 17.38
N ASN A 48 5.96 -18.92 18.19
CA ASN A 48 5.00 -17.80 18.15
C ASN A 48 4.82 -17.10 16.79
N GLN A 49 4.12 -17.77 15.86
CA GLN A 49 3.58 -17.14 14.66
C GLN A 49 2.06 -17.19 14.76
N GLU A 50 1.47 -16.21 15.45
CA GLU A 50 0.03 -15.99 15.42
C GLU A 50 -0.34 -15.48 14.03
N SER A 51 -0.96 -16.34 13.22
CA SER A 51 -1.61 -15.89 11.98
C SER A 51 -2.96 -16.57 11.83
N LEU A 52 -3.99 -15.76 11.56
CA LEU A 52 -5.32 -16.24 11.21
C LEU A 52 -5.25 -17.06 9.91
N TRP A 53 -6.04 -18.13 9.80
CA TRP A 53 -6.16 -19.04 8.64
C TRP A 53 -5.03 -20.08 8.44
N VAL A 54 -4.49 -20.60 9.53
CA VAL A 54 -3.54 -21.74 9.51
C VAL A 54 -4.30 -23.07 9.65
N SER A 55 -3.97 -24.05 8.80
CA SER A 55 -4.44 -25.44 8.94
C SER A 55 -3.30 -26.35 9.40
N PHE A 56 -3.51 -27.09 10.49
CA PHE A 56 -2.54 -28.09 10.95
C PHE A 56 -2.58 -29.33 10.06
N LYS A 57 -1.42 -29.76 9.58
CA LYS A 57 -1.27 -31.02 8.85
C LYS A 57 -0.25 -31.93 9.52
N ASN A 58 -0.59 -33.22 9.57
CA ASN A 58 0.37 -34.26 9.88
C ASN A 58 1.13 -34.62 8.60
N LEU A 59 2.45 -34.42 8.61
CA LEU A 59 3.36 -34.81 7.55
C LEU A 59 4.28 -35.92 8.09
N GLY A 60 3.91 -37.18 7.86
CA GLY A 60 4.75 -38.33 8.20
C GLY A 60 5.12 -38.42 9.69
N GLY A 61 4.23 -37.99 10.60
CA GLY A 61 4.48 -37.98 12.05
C GLY A 61 4.95 -36.64 12.61
N MET A 62 5.22 -35.66 11.76
CA MET A 62 5.60 -34.29 12.18
C MET A 62 4.40 -33.33 12.04
N ALA A 63 4.28 -32.40 12.99
CA ALA A 63 3.30 -31.32 12.90
C ALA A 63 3.78 -30.24 11.91
N GLY A 64 2.97 -29.98 10.89
CA GLY A 64 3.15 -28.89 9.93
C GLY A 64 2.01 -27.88 10.01
N ILE A 65 2.34 -26.62 9.72
CA ILE A 65 1.40 -25.50 9.60
C ILE A 65 1.27 -25.17 8.11
N GLU A 66 0.09 -25.40 7.52
CA GLU A 66 -0.24 -25.04 6.14
C GLU A 66 -0.93 -23.68 6.11
N LYS A 67 -0.35 -22.72 5.36
CA LYS A 67 -0.99 -21.46 4.98
C LYS A 67 -1.31 -21.53 3.49
N LYS A 68 -2.60 -21.41 3.13
CA LYS A 68 -3.07 -21.40 1.74
C LYS A 68 -3.12 -19.97 1.24
N TYR A 69 -2.33 -19.66 0.21
CA TYR A 69 -2.36 -18.36 -0.44
C TYR A 69 -3.34 -18.42 -1.61
N GLU A 70 -4.62 -18.15 -1.31
CA GLU A 70 -5.70 -18.15 -2.30
C GLU A 70 -5.42 -17.19 -3.48
N LEU A 71 -4.66 -16.12 -3.26
CA LEU A 71 -4.25 -15.13 -4.27
C LEU A 71 -3.13 -15.61 -5.22
N ALA A 72 -2.50 -16.75 -4.93
CA ALA A 72 -1.55 -17.38 -5.85
C ALA A 72 -2.27 -18.03 -7.06
N LYS A 73 -3.57 -18.37 -6.92
CA LYS A 73 -4.40 -18.91 -8.00
C LYS A 73 -4.71 -17.80 -9.02
N SER A 74 -4.37 -18.03 -10.29
CA SER A 74 -4.56 -17.03 -11.36
C SER A 74 -6.01 -16.55 -11.53
N TRP A 75 -7.00 -17.41 -11.31
CA TRP A 75 -8.42 -17.04 -11.45
C TRP A 75 -8.86 -16.05 -10.35
N ALA A 76 -8.38 -16.22 -9.12
CA ALA A 76 -8.69 -15.32 -8.00
C ALA A 76 -8.10 -13.92 -8.25
N ARG A 77 -6.89 -13.85 -8.81
CA ARG A 77 -6.28 -12.57 -9.24
C ARG A 77 -7.08 -11.89 -10.34
N THR A 78 -7.54 -12.64 -11.34
CA THR A 78 -8.36 -12.10 -12.43
C THR A 78 -9.69 -11.57 -11.90
N GLN A 79 -10.38 -12.32 -11.03
CA GLN A 79 -11.62 -11.85 -10.40
C GLN A 79 -11.40 -10.58 -9.57
N LYS A 80 -10.33 -10.54 -8.78
CA LYS A 80 -9.96 -9.35 -8.01
C LYS A 80 -9.71 -8.15 -8.92
N ARG A 81 -9.01 -8.35 -10.03
CA ARG A 81 -8.75 -7.30 -11.02
C ARG A 81 -10.04 -6.79 -11.69
N MET A 82 -10.97 -7.68 -12.01
CA MET A 82 -12.27 -7.29 -12.54
C MET A 82 -13.06 -6.48 -11.54
N PHE A 83 -13.11 -6.90 -10.27
CA PHE A 83 -13.75 -6.14 -9.20
C PHE A 83 -13.14 -4.73 -9.07
N ASP A 84 -11.81 -4.63 -9.07
CA ASP A 84 -11.11 -3.34 -9.00
C ASP A 84 -11.45 -2.44 -10.18
N LEU A 85 -11.47 -2.99 -11.39
CA LEU A 85 -11.75 -2.24 -12.60
C LEU A 85 -13.20 -1.75 -12.61
N PHE A 86 -14.17 -2.63 -12.34
CA PHE A 86 -15.59 -2.25 -12.30
C PHE A 86 -15.87 -1.22 -11.20
N GLY A 87 -15.34 -1.45 -9.99
CA GLY A 87 -15.54 -0.51 -8.88
C GLY A 87 -14.91 0.86 -9.14
N SER A 88 -13.72 0.90 -9.74
CA SER A 88 -13.05 2.17 -10.06
C SER A 88 -13.70 2.91 -11.22
N VAL A 89 -14.09 2.23 -12.30
CA VAL A 89 -14.84 2.85 -13.41
C VAL A 89 -16.18 3.38 -12.92
N PHE A 90 -16.94 2.57 -12.20
CA PHE A 90 -18.24 2.96 -11.66
C PHE A 90 -18.10 4.14 -10.69
N GLY A 91 -17.13 4.07 -9.76
CA GLY A 91 -16.84 5.14 -8.83
C GLY A 91 -16.46 6.44 -9.53
N LEU A 92 -15.58 6.40 -10.54
CA LEU A 92 -15.20 7.58 -11.30
C LEU A 92 -16.36 8.18 -12.08
N LEU A 93 -17.22 7.35 -12.68
CA LEU A 93 -18.39 7.84 -13.43
C LEU A 93 -19.38 8.53 -12.50
N VAL A 94 -19.78 7.87 -11.42
CA VAL A 94 -20.77 8.38 -10.46
C VAL A 94 -20.24 9.61 -9.71
N LEU A 95 -18.96 9.59 -9.31
CA LEU A 95 -18.35 10.68 -8.55
C LEU A 95 -17.80 11.79 -9.45
N SER A 96 -17.77 11.64 -10.77
CA SER A 96 -17.20 12.64 -11.69
C SER A 96 -17.69 14.09 -11.47
N PRO A 97 -19.00 14.39 -11.31
CA PRO A 97 -19.43 15.77 -11.05
C PRO A 97 -18.91 16.29 -9.70
N PHE A 98 -18.86 15.42 -8.68
CA PHE A 98 -18.35 15.77 -7.36
C PHE A 98 -16.83 16.01 -7.37
N LEU A 99 -16.07 15.17 -8.09
CA LEU A 99 -14.64 15.33 -8.29
C LEU A 99 -14.32 16.65 -9.03
N ALA A 100 -15.09 16.98 -10.07
CA ALA A 100 -14.95 18.24 -10.78
C ALA A 100 -15.27 19.46 -9.88
N LEU A 101 -16.31 19.38 -9.05
CA LEU A 101 -16.63 20.43 -8.08
C LEU A 101 -15.46 20.68 -7.12
N ILE A 102 -14.87 19.62 -6.58
CA ILE A 102 -13.71 19.72 -5.68
C ILE A 102 -12.51 20.34 -6.38
N ALA A 103 -12.26 19.95 -7.63
CA ALA A 103 -11.19 20.52 -8.44
C ALA A 103 -11.34 22.04 -8.59
N VAL A 104 -12.57 22.52 -8.79
CA VAL A 104 -12.88 23.96 -8.83
C VAL A 104 -12.65 24.61 -7.46
N LEU A 105 -13.14 24.01 -6.37
CA LEU A 105 -12.94 24.55 -5.01
C LEU A 105 -11.45 24.69 -4.66
N ILE A 106 -10.62 23.70 -5.01
CA ILE A 106 -9.16 23.75 -4.79
C ILE A 106 -8.52 24.90 -5.58
N LYS A 107 -8.99 25.16 -6.80
CA LYS A 107 -8.50 26.25 -7.66
C LYS A 107 -8.92 27.64 -7.17
N LEU A 108 -10.07 27.72 -6.51
CA LEU A 108 -10.56 28.97 -5.91
C LEU A 108 -9.89 29.25 -4.56
N ASP A 109 -9.51 28.21 -3.82
CA ASP A 109 -8.88 28.35 -2.49
C ASP A 109 -7.39 28.72 -2.57
N SER A 110 -6.64 28.19 -3.55
CA SER A 110 -5.23 28.55 -3.75
C SER A 110 -4.74 28.41 -5.20
N SER A 111 -3.72 29.19 -5.57
CA SER A 111 -3.07 29.13 -6.89
C SER A 111 -2.27 27.83 -7.05
N GLY A 112 -2.17 27.31 -8.29
CA GLY A 112 -1.38 26.10 -8.62
C GLY A 112 -2.22 24.88 -9.08
N PRO A 113 -1.65 23.67 -9.19
CA PRO A 113 -2.32 22.49 -9.73
C PRO A 113 -3.34 21.86 -8.76
N VAL A 114 -4.42 21.29 -9.30
CA VAL A 114 -5.46 20.60 -8.51
C VAL A 114 -4.95 19.30 -7.89
N PHE A 115 -4.13 18.56 -8.64
CA PHE A 115 -3.67 17.24 -8.24
C PHE A 115 -2.24 17.31 -7.72
N TYR A 116 -2.02 16.62 -6.60
CA TYR A 116 -0.70 16.32 -6.06
C TYR A 116 -0.33 14.87 -6.40
N ARG A 117 0.96 14.63 -6.68
CA ARG A 117 1.49 13.29 -7.00
C ARG A 117 2.56 12.94 -6.00
N GLN A 118 2.41 11.78 -5.37
CA GLN A 118 3.34 11.28 -4.38
C GLN A 118 3.95 9.97 -4.85
N THR A 119 5.27 9.90 -4.92
CA THR A 119 5.97 8.65 -5.25
C THR A 119 5.79 7.64 -4.12
N ARG A 120 5.39 6.42 -4.47
CA ARG A 120 5.16 5.30 -3.55
C ARG A 120 5.68 4.00 -4.15
N VAL A 121 6.07 3.07 -3.27
CA VAL A 121 6.44 1.71 -3.66
C VAL A 121 5.17 0.87 -3.78
N GLY A 122 4.93 0.36 -4.98
CA GLY A 122 3.80 -0.50 -5.32
C GLY A 122 4.18 -1.97 -5.48
N LYS A 123 3.39 -2.70 -6.27
CA LYS A 123 3.57 -4.14 -6.48
C LYS A 123 4.96 -4.46 -7.07
N ASN A 124 5.58 -5.53 -6.56
CA ASN A 124 6.92 -6.00 -6.95
C ASN A 124 8.03 -4.94 -6.75
N GLY A 125 7.85 -4.01 -5.81
CA GLY A 125 8.83 -2.95 -5.55
C GLY A 125 8.86 -1.83 -6.61
N ASN A 126 7.92 -1.81 -7.56
CA ASN A 126 7.91 -0.76 -8.58
C ASN A 126 7.35 0.55 -8.04
N ASN A 127 8.02 1.65 -8.34
CA ASN A 127 7.56 2.98 -7.99
C ASN A 127 6.39 3.41 -8.88
N PHE A 128 5.40 4.07 -8.28
CA PHE A 128 4.31 4.72 -9.01
C PHE A 128 3.94 6.06 -8.38
N GLN A 129 3.21 6.87 -9.15
CA GLN A 129 2.75 8.19 -8.72
C GLN A 129 1.33 8.08 -8.15
N MET A 130 1.22 8.03 -6.83
CA MET A 130 -0.08 8.06 -6.14
C MET A 130 -0.73 9.43 -6.32
N LEU A 131 -1.93 9.45 -6.89
CA LEU A 131 -2.66 10.68 -7.20
C LEU A 131 -3.55 11.09 -6.03
N LYS A 132 -3.47 12.35 -5.63
CA LYS A 132 -4.33 12.95 -4.61
C LYS A 132 -4.81 14.32 -5.04
N TYR A 133 -5.86 14.83 -4.41
CA TYR A 133 -6.12 16.26 -4.45
C TYR A 133 -5.06 17.01 -3.65
N ARG A 134 -4.70 18.20 -4.14
CA ARG A 134 -3.83 19.10 -3.42
C ARG A 134 -4.58 19.64 -2.20
N THR A 135 -3.99 19.44 -1.03
CA THR A 135 -4.51 19.95 0.24
C THR A 135 -3.62 21.01 0.87
N MET A 136 -2.40 21.18 0.37
CA MET A 136 -1.39 22.12 0.87
C MET A 136 -1.15 23.25 -0.12
N TYR A 137 -0.69 24.40 0.36
CA TYR A 137 -0.20 25.50 -0.49
C TYR A 137 1.01 25.05 -1.32
N GLN A 138 1.29 25.75 -2.41
CA GLN A 138 2.39 25.40 -3.30
C GLN A 138 3.75 25.61 -2.63
N ASP A 139 3.87 26.64 -1.79
CA ASP A 139 5.10 27.00 -1.07
C ASP A 139 5.10 26.45 0.36
N ALA A 140 4.43 25.32 0.58
CA ALA A 140 4.23 24.68 1.87
C ALA A 140 5.54 24.42 2.65
N ASP A 141 6.64 24.11 1.97
CA ASP A 141 7.92 23.87 2.64
C ASP A 141 8.50 25.17 3.22
N GLN A 142 8.34 26.30 2.52
CA GLN A 142 8.77 27.61 3.02
C GLN A 142 7.92 28.05 4.21
N GLU A 143 6.60 27.86 4.13
CA GLU A 143 5.70 28.14 5.26
C GLU A 143 6.02 27.27 6.47
N LEU A 144 6.47 26.02 6.27
CA LEU A 144 6.91 25.17 7.38
C LEU A 144 8.12 25.78 8.10
N ASP A 145 9.16 26.13 7.33
CA ASP A 145 10.42 26.61 7.88
C ASP A 145 10.21 27.92 8.65
N GLU A 146 9.38 28.82 8.12
CA GLU A 146 8.99 30.05 8.82
C GLU A 146 8.21 29.76 10.10
N TYR A 147 7.26 28.82 10.06
CA TYR A 147 6.44 28.47 11.23
C TYR A 147 7.24 27.77 12.34
N LEU A 148 8.24 26.97 11.97
CA LEU A 148 9.14 26.30 12.91
C LEU A 148 10.26 27.20 13.44
N LYS A 149 10.50 28.35 12.81
CA LYS A 149 11.68 29.20 13.08
C LYS A 149 11.77 29.65 14.53
N ASP A 150 10.65 30.03 15.13
CA ASP A 150 10.64 30.69 16.44
C ASP A 150 10.16 29.80 17.60
N SER A 151 9.82 28.53 17.33
CA SER A 151 9.30 27.61 18.36
C SER A 151 10.08 26.29 18.42
N GLN A 152 10.79 26.09 19.53
CA GLN A 152 11.52 24.85 19.80
C GLN A 152 10.57 23.67 20.05
N GLU A 153 9.40 23.91 20.63
CA GLU A 153 8.38 22.88 20.86
C GLU A 153 7.81 22.35 19.54
N LEU A 154 7.50 23.24 18.59
CA LEU A 154 6.98 22.85 17.28
C LEU A 154 8.02 22.08 16.46
N ARG A 155 9.30 22.43 16.57
CA ARG A 155 10.39 21.66 15.94
C ARG A 155 10.49 20.26 16.51
N GLN A 156 10.44 20.12 17.84
CA GLN A 156 10.45 18.81 18.48
C GLN A 156 9.22 17.97 18.08
N GLU A 157 8.05 18.59 17.97
CA GLU A 157 6.84 17.90 17.47
C GLU A 157 7.04 17.41 16.03
N TRP A 158 7.58 18.27 15.16
CA TRP A 158 7.88 17.93 13.76
C TRP A 158 8.94 16.82 13.64
N GLU A 159 10.03 16.89 14.39
CA GLU A 159 11.10 15.89 14.39
C GLU A 159 10.59 14.51 14.81
N ASN A 160 9.75 14.46 15.84
CA ASN A 160 9.22 13.20 16.37
C ASN A 160 8.12 12.58 15.50
N TYR A 161 7.22 13.39 14.95
CA TYR A 161 5.99 12.89 14.35
C TYR A 161 5.84 13.21 12.86
N GLN A 162 6.68 14.09 12.31
CA GLN A 162 6.55 14.63 10.95
C GLN A 162 5.12 15.15 10.66
N LYS A 163 4.45 15.62 11.71
CA LYS A 163 3.06 16.10 11.72
C LYS A 163 2.93 17.18 12.79
N LEU A 164 2.18 18.22 12.47
CA LEU A 164 1.82 19.29 13.40
C LEU A 164 0.31 19.21 13.70
N LYS A 165 -0.09 19.45 14.95
CA LYS A 165 -1.52 19.58 15.32
C LYS A 165 -2.24 20.66 14.52
N GLN A 166 -1.59 21.79 14.30
CA GLN A 166 -2.06 22.88 13.45
C GLN A 166 -1.01 23.11 12.37
N ASP A 167 -1.20 22.49 11.22
CA ASP A 167 -0.27 22.58 10.10
C ASP A 167 -0.66 23.80 9.23
N PRO A 168 0.13 24.88 9.23
CA PRO A 168 -0.21 26.12 8.52
C PRO A 168 -0.25 25.94 7.00
N ARG A 169 0.43 24.90 6.50
CA ARG A 169 0.55 24.59 5.07
C ARG A 169 -0.76 24.12 4.46
N ILE A 170 -1.72 23.70 5.29
CA ILE A 170 -2.97 23.12 4.83
C ILE A 170 -3.95 24.25 4.46
N THR A 171 -4.43 24.20 3.22
CA THR A 171 -5.46 25.11 2.70
C THR A 171 -6.82 24.89 3.40
N ARG A 172 -7.74 25.86 3.33
CA ARG A 172 -9.05 25.74 4.01
C ARG A 172 -9.87 24.58 3.45
N VAL A 173 -9.94 24.47 2.12
CA VAL A 173 -10.57 23.33 1.43
C VAL A 173 -9.78 22.05 1.71
N GLY A 174 -8.45 22.12 1.69
CA GLY A 174 -7.57 20.99 2.00
C GLY A 174 -7.78 20.38 3.37
N TYR A 175 -8.10 21.19 4.38
CA TYR A 175 -8.45 20.73 5.72
C TYR A 175 -9.68 19.80 5.69
N PHE A 176 -10.77 20.22 5.03
CA PHE A 176 -11.96 19.40 4.87
C PHE A 176 -11.70 18.14 4.05
N LEU A 177 -10.91 18.25 2.97
CA LEU A 177 -10.56 17.10 2.15
C LEU A 177 -9.81 16.03 2.96
N ARG A 178 -8.88 16.42 3.83
CA ARG A 178 -8.16 15.49 4.72
C ARG A 178 -9.05 14.91 5.81
N LEU A 179 -9.92 15.73 6.41
CA LEU A 179 -10.81 15.31 7.48
C LEU A 179 -11.73 14.16 7.03
N TYR A 180 -12.25 14.26 5.81
CA TYR A 180 -13.13 13.24 5.22
C TYR A 180 -12.39 12.27 4.29
N SER A 181 -11.05 12.33 4.21
CA SER A 181 -10.22 11.52 3.29
C SER A 181 -10.65 11.60 1.82
N ILE A 182 -11.27 12.71 1.44
CA ILE A 182 -11.74 12.96 0.08
C ILE A 182 -10.56 13.29 -0.85
N ASP A 183 -9.43 13.74 -0.28
CA ASP A 183 -8.19 13.97 -1.02
C ASP A 183 -7.66 12.72 -1.73
N GLU A 184 -8.05 11.53 -1.26
CA GLU A 184 -7.63 10.25 -1.80
C GLU A 184 -8.54 9.72 -2.93
N LEU A 185 -9.70 10.32 -3.20
CA LEU A 185 -10.59 9.86 -4.28
C LEU A 185 -9.94 9.79 -5.68
N PRO A 186 -9.00 10.69 -6.07
CA PRO A 186 -8.29 10.58 -7.34
C PRO A 186 -7.49 9.27 -7.49
N GLN A 187 -7.20 8.54 -6.40
CA GLN A 187 -6.52 7.24 -6.45
C GLN A 187 -7.30 6.17 -7.22
N LEU A 188 -8.61 6.34 -7.43
CA LEU A 188 -9.39 5.48 -8.34
C LEU A 188 -8.77 5.41 -9.74
N TRP A 189 -8.09 6.48 -10.18
CA TRP A 189 -7.33 6.49 -11.43
C TRP A 189 -6.10 5.58 -11.38
N ASN A 190 -5.39 5.52 -10.25
CA ASN A 190 -4.28 4.58 -10.04
C ASN A 190 -4.77 3.12 -10.06
N VAL A 191 -5.98 2.87 -9.56
CA VAL A 191 -6.62 1.54 -9.64
C VAL A 191 -6.92 1.17 -11.10
N LEU A 192 -7.46 2.09 -11.90
CA LEU A 192 -7.65 1.84 -13.34
C LEU A 192 -6.34 1.46 -14.03
N LYS A 193 -5.26 2.17 -13.72
CA LYS A 193 -3.90 1.90 -14.24
C LYS A 193 -3.24 0.61 -13.75
N SER A 194 -3.89 -0.13 -12.85
CA SER A 194 -3.31 -1.32 -12.21
C SER A 194 -2.08 -1.03 -11.34
N GLU A 195 -1.90 0.23 -10.92
CA GLU A 195 -0.85 0.64 -9.96
C GLU A 195 -1.31 0.36 -8.52
N MET A 196 -2.62 0.43 -8.28
CA MET A 196 -3.27 0.19 -7.00
C MET A 196 -4.46 -0.78 -7.14
N SER A 197 -5.00 -1.16 -5.99
CA SER A 197 -6.18 -2.01 -5.82
C SER A 197 -7.18 -1.27 -4.92
N LEU A 198 -8.50 -1.45 -5.10
CA LEU A 198 -9.50 -0.83 -4.22
C LEU A 198 -9.36 -1.32 -2.77
N VAL A 199 -8.95 -2.58 -2.62
CA VAL A 199 -8.69 -3.22 -1.33
C VAL A 199 -7.32 -3.88 -1.40
N GLY A 200 -6.37 -3.38 -0.62
CA GLY A 200 -4.99 -3.86 -0.60
C GLY A 200 -4.17 -3.16 0.49
N PRO A 201 -2.92 -3.61 0.73
CA PRO A 201 -2.02 -2.97 1.67
C PRO A 201 -1.73 -1.52 1.22
N ARG A 202 -1.58 -0.61 2.18
CA ARG A 202 -1.29 0.80 1.88
C ARG A 202 0.14 0.91 1.32
N PRO A 203 0.34 1.60 0.18
CA PRO A 203 1.67 1.79 -0.40
C PRO A 203 2.62 2.51 0.55
N PHE A 204 3.86 2.01 0.66
CA PHE A 204 4.88 2.55 1.55
C PHE A 204 5.56 3.79 0.96
N VAL A 205 5.99 4.67 1.85
CA VAL A 205 6.85 5.82 1.53
C VAL A 205 8.26 5.29 1.31
N MET A 206 8.97 5.75 0.27
CA MET A 206 10.42 5.54 0.25
C MET A 206 11.01 6.44 1.33
N GLU A 207 11.70 5.84 2.30
CA GLU A 207 12.66 6.59 3.12
C GLU A 207 13.72 7.12 2.16
N ILE A 208 13.87 8.45 2.13
CA ILE A 208 14.95 9.14 1.40
C ILE A 208 16.12 9.30 2.37
#